data_AF-A0A6C2DX22-F1
#
_entry.id   AF-A0A6C2DX22-F1
#
_cell.length_a   1.000
_cell.length_b   1.000
_cell.length_c   1.000
_cell.angle_alpha   90.00
_cell.angle_beta   90.00
_cell.angle_gamma   90.00
#
_symmetry.space_group_name_H-M   'P 1'
#
loop_
_entity.id
_entity.type
_entity.pdbx_description
1 polymer ?
#
loop_
_entity_poly.entity_id
_entity_poly.type
_entity_poly.pdbx_seq_one_letter_code
_entity_poly.pdbx_strand_id
1 'polypeptide(L)'
;MYQLTSSALAAIAFFVVSATTPPIVKAQTPAIRAYQPKATETARKSQIQDQMQKANPSRFDLQKYPLTESNAPHWQDSLWALGVLAPEKDYAVQALENILQMTTAANLSDPQKGIIDTAMQVGMELYRIKPAVYGRLQQSFLNTVNSSNDPQWVALSLVALAKTGQDSPNPSMAKLSLRVQQRFPNWSQDLYLRNTLQTVLGDRQLNENTLPNLSDLLKWQIAPQQAHMYVLCRPNRDVLCVAILKDRNGKFVMQGKQLWSNPLLLQSLRNLDWYFTNGRTPQGIYRMEGVSLQPDDEVFHAYGQFSLVNLFVPFEDGVNAFLPNQKGKFAGNLQAYQALLPPSWRKYTPIQQTFWAGNVGRSEFRIHGSGAAIDFFQSKAMLVNPQNFDWNASLGCLSALEIYDKRGILIEADMPKILDALNTVGKGKVDGYLVVVDVPSTTNTPITLAEIAKYLSP
;
A
#
# COMPACT_ATOMS: atom_id res chain seq x y z
N MET A 1 7.20 0.67 -21.86
CA MET A 1 7.03 0.36 -20.42
C MET A 1 7.95 1.29 -19.64
N TYR A 2 7.60 2.57 -19.58
CA TYR A 2 8.20 3.53 -18.66
C TYR A 2 7.27 3.56 -17.45
N GLN A 3 7.77 3.12 -16.29
CA GLN A 3 7.02 3.19 -15.04
C GLN A 3 6.78 4.66 -14.71
N LEU A 4 5.51 5.06 -14.70
CA LEU A 4 5.07 6.33 -14.14
C LEU A 4 5.33 6.26 -12.63
N THR A 5 6.45 6.82 -12.21
CA THR A 5 6.74 7.16 -10.82
C THR A 5 5.60 8.03 -10.31
N SER A 6 4.87 7.51 -9.31
CA SER A 6 3.88 8.24 -8.55
C SER A 6 4.51 9.50 -7.96
N SER A 7 4.23 10.62 -8.60
CA SER A 7 4.47 12.00 -8.20
C SER A 7 3.68 12.41 -6.94
N ALA A 8 3.94 11.70 -5.85
CA ALA A 8 4.00 12.31 -4.53
C ALA A 8 5.46 12.33 -4.02
N LEU A 9 6.42 11.95 -4.88
CA LEU A 9 7.86 12.01 -4.68
C LEU A 9 8.53 12.42 -6.00
N ALA A 10 8.35 13.67 -6.43
CA ALA A 10 9.04 14.20 -7.59
C ALA A 10 10.43 14.71 -7.19
N ALA A 11 11.36 13.78 -6.95
CA ALA A 11 12.80 13.93 -7.21
C ALA A 11 13.53 12.65 -6.72
N ILE A 12 13.62 11.62 -7.57
CA ILE A 12 14.74 10.68 -7.44
C ILE A 12 15.43 10.68 -8.80
N ALA A 13 16.59 11.32 -8.82
CA ALA A 13 17.47 11.32 -9.97
C ALA A 13 17.82 9.88 -10.36
N PHE A 14 17.63 9.57 -11.65
CA PHE A 14 18.21 8.38 -12.28
C PHE A 14 19.73 8.44 -12.15
N PHE A 15 20.31 7.70 -11.21
CA PHE A 15 21.70 7.31 -11.30
C PHE A 15 21.78 5.97 -12.02
N VAL A 16 22.35 5.99 -13.22
CA VAL A 16 22.90 4.81 -13.89
C VAL A 16 24.05 4.31 -13.01
N VAL A 17 23.77 3.35 -12.13
CA VAL A 17 24.80 2.67 -11.36
C VAL A 17 25.34 1.53 -12.21
N SER A 18 26.54 1.73 -12.74
CA SER A 18 27.40 0.69 -13.29
C SER A 18 27.43 -0.52 -12.37
N ALA A 19 27.40 -1.72 -12.95
CA ALA A 19 27.40 -3.00 -12.25
C ALA A 19 28.68 -3.21 -11.42
N THR A 20 28.71 -2.63 -10.23
CA THR A 20 29.64 -2.97 -9.15
C THR A 20 28.78 -3.32 -7.95
N THR A 21 29.03 -4.49 -7.36
CA THR A 21 28.33 -4.96 -6.15
C THR A 21 28.23 -3.83 -5.12
N PRO A 22 27.02 -3.39 -4.72
CA PRO A 22 26.89 -2.31 -3.77
C PRO A 22 27.53 -2.72 -2.44
N PRO A 23 28.22 -1.79 -1.76
CA PRO A 23 28.78 -2.07 -0.44
C PRO A 23 27.66 -2.49 0.52
N ILE A 24 28.00 -3.33 1.49
CA ILE A 24 27.08 -3.72 2.57
C ILE A 24 26.83 -2.47 3.42
N VAL A 25 25.74 -1.76 3.13
CA VAL A 25 25.32 -0.61 3.92
C VAL A 25 24.66 -1.13 5.18
N LYS A 26 25.30 -0.91 6.34
CA LYS A 26 24.66 -1.17 7.63
C LYS A 26 23.50 -0.20 7.80
N ALA A 27 22.33 -0.72 8.19
CA ALA A 27 21.20 0.12 8.55
C ALA A 27 21.63 1.11 9.64
N GLN A 28 21.35 2.39 9.42
CA GLN A 28 21.60 3.42 10.42
C GLN A 28 20.39 3.51 11.34
N THR A 29 20.66 3.51 12.65
CA THR A 29 19.64 3.70 13.69
C THR A 29 20.02 4.94 14.50
N PRO A 30 19.50 6.13 14.14
CA PRO A 30 19.59 7.31 14.98
C PRO A 30 19.17 7.00 16.43
N ALA A 31 19.75 7.69 17.41
CA ALA A 31 19.33 7.54 18.80
C ALA A 31 17.87 7.97 18.97
N ILE A 32 17.14 7.39 19.94
CA ILE A 32 15.72 7.71 20.22
C ILE A 32 15.50 9.19 20.56
N ARG A 33 16.54 9.99 20.84
CA ARG A 33 16.47 11.44 21.06
C ARG A 33 16.94 12.28 19.86
N ALA A 34 16.96 11.69 18.67
CA ALA A 34 17.34 12.40 17.45
C ALA A 34 16.39 13.58 17.23
N TYR A 35 16.98 14.73 16.91
CA TYR A 35 16.26 15.91 16.46
C TYR A 35 16.02 15.82 14.95
N GLN A 36 14.81 16.19 14.53
CA GLN A 36 14.41 16.23 13.14
C GLN A 36 13.70 17.56 12.84
N PRO A 37 14.36 18.52 12.15
CA PRO A 37 13.80 19.85 11.91
C PRO A 37 12.45 19.82 11.17
N LYS A 38 12.25 18.84 10.28
CA LYS A 38 10.99 18.68 9.53
C LYS A 38 9.83 18.15 10.37
N ALA A 39 10.12 17.61 11.56
CA ALA A 39 9.10 17.15 12.50
C ALA A 39 8.65 18.24 13.49
N THR A 40 9.26 19.43 13.47
CA THR A 40 8.86 20.55 14.34
C THR A 40 7.44 21.03 14.04
N GLU A 41 6.76 21.61 15.03
CA GLU A 41 5.42 22.20 14.84
C GLU A 41 5.42 23.28 13.76
N THR A 42 6.48 24.09 13.69
CA THR A 42 6.66 25.13 12.67
C THR A 42 6.78 24.52 11.26
N ALA A 43 7.63 23.49 11.09
CA ALA A 43 7.76 22.82 9.80
C ALA A 43 6.45 22.14 9.36
N ARG A 44 5.75 21.50 10.30
CA ARG A 44 4.43 20.88 10.04
C ARG A 44 3.37 21.91 9.65
N LYS A 45 3.32 23.07 10.31
CA LYS A 45 2.43 24.17 9.91
C LYS A 45 2.77 24.69 8.51
N SER A 46 4.05 24.85 8.20
CA SER A 46 4.50 25.24 6.85
C SER A 46 4.11 24.19 5.80
N GLN A 47 4.20 22.90 6.14
CA GLN A 47 3.79 21.81 5.25
C GLN A 47 2.29 21.89 4.94
N ILE A 48 1.44 22.11 5.94
CA ILE A 48 -0.01 22.30 5.73
C ILE A 48 -0.30 23.55 4.90
N GLN A 49 0.43 24.65 5.14
CA GLN A 49 0.29 25.86 4.32
C GLN A 49 0.66 25.63 2.85
N ASP A 50 1.72 24.86 2.58
CA ASP A 50 2.08 24.43 1.23
C ASP A 50 0.94 23.64 0.57
N GLN A 51 0.33 22.69 1.30
CA GLN A 51 -0.84 21.96 0.80
C GLN A 51 -2.02 22.91 0.52
N MET A 52 -2.27 23.90 1.38
CA MET A 52 -3.33 24.90 1.15
C MET A 52 -3.06 25.74 -0.11
N GLN A 53 -1.80 26.09 -0.39
CA GLN A 53 -1.44 26.76 -1.64
C GLN A 53 -1.63 25.86 -2.85
N LYS A 54 -1.24 24.59 -2.76
CA LYS A 54 -1.40 23.58 -3.82
C LYS A 54 -2.87 23.22 -4.09
N ALA A 55 -3.76 23.39 -3.11
CA ALA A 55 -5.20 23.25 -3.25
C ALA A 55 -5.93 24.57 -3.56
N ASN A 56 -5.24 25.67 -3.86
CA ASN A 56 -5.88 26.95 -4.16
C ASN A 56 -6.77 26.84 -5.43
N PRO A 57 -7.98 27.44 -5.46
CA PRO A 57 -8.89 27.38 -6.62
C PRO A 57 -8.24 27.77 -7.95
N SER A 58 -7.35 28.77 -7.95
CA SER A 58 -6.67 29.26 -9.17
C SER A 58 -5.75 28.21 -9.82
N ARG A 59 -5.39 27.15 -9.11
CA ARG A 59 -4.59 26.03 -9.66
C ARG A 59 -5.42 25.04 -10.47
N PHE A 60 -6.74 25.13 -10.39
CA PHE A 60 -7.67 24.26 -11.13
C PHE A 60 -8.28 24.92 -12.36
N ASP A 61 -7.77 26.09 -12.75
CA ASP A 61 -8.16 26.77 -13.98
C ASP A 61 -7.55 26.05 -15.20
N LEU A 62 -8.42 25.41 -16.00
CA LEU A 62 -8.03 24.66 -17.19
C LEU A 62 -7.51 25.54 -18.33
N GLN A 63 -7.82 26.84 -18.35
CA GLN A 63 -7.25 27.76 -19.34
C GLN A 63 -5.78 28.05 -19.02
N LYS A 64 -5.47 28.18 -17.73
CA LYS A 64 -4.11 28.43 -17.26
C LYS A 64 -3.26 27.16 -17.20
N TYR A 65 -3.86 26.05 -16.76
CA TYR A 65 -3.19 24.77 -16.58
C TYR A 65 -3.94 23.66 -17.33
N PRO A 66 -3.93 23.64 -18.67
CA PRO A 66 -4.59 22.59 -19.44
C PRO A 66 -4.04 21.20 -19.10
N LEU A 67 -4.90 20.18 -19.19
CA LEU A 67 -4.60 18.77 -18.88
C LEU A 67 -3.69 18.14 -19.94
N THR A 68 -2.41 18.52 -19.90
CA THR A 68 -1.36 18.21 -20.86
C THR A 68 -0.15 17.61 -20.13
N GLU A 69 0.75 16.99 -20.89
CA GLU A 69 1.98 16.38 -20.35
C GLU A 69 2.84 17.39 -19.57
N SER A 70 2.99 18.62 -20.09
CA SER A 70 3.80 19.66 -19.44
C SER A 70 3.25 20.12 -18.09
N ASN A 71 1.95 19.95 -17.86
CA ASN A 71 1.30 20.31 -16.61
C ASN A 71 1.06 19.11 -15.68
N ALA A 72 1.53 17.91 -16.03
CA ALA A 72 1.31 16.73 -15.19
C ALA A 72 1.82 16.90 -13.74
N PRO A 73 3.05 17.40 -13.48
CA PRO A 73 3.52 17.65 -12.12
C PRO A 73 2.63 18.62 -11.33
N HIS A 74 2.15 19.68 -11.99
CA HIS A 74 1.24 20.65 -11.38
C HIS A 74 -0.07 20.00 -10.92
N TRP A 75 -0.66 19.17 -11.78
CA TRP A 75 -1.90 18.47 -11.48
C TRP A 75 -1.72 17.41 -10.40
N GLN A 76 -0.60 16.70 -10.42
CA GLN A 76 -0.25 15.71 -9.42
C GLN A 76 -0.13 16.35 -8.02
N ASP A 77 0.58 17.47 -7.90
CA ASP A 77 0.68 18.23 -6.66
C ASP A 77 -0.69 18.74 -6.17
N SER A 78 -1.50 19.27 -7.09
CA SER A 78 -2.78 19.88 -6.73
C SER A 78 -3.82 18.82 -6.31
N LEU A 79 -3.84 17.66 -6.97
CA LEU A 79 -4.69 16.53 -6.62
C LEU A 79 -4.24 15.85 -5.33
N TRP A 80 -2.92 15.74 -5.10
CA TRP A 80 -2.39 15.29 -3.82
C TRP A 80 -2.90 16.17 -2.67
N ALA A 81 -2.82 17.50 -2.84
CA ALA A 81 -3.29 18.46 -1.85
C ALA A 81 -4.81 18.36 -1.61
N LEU A 82 -5.63 18.11 -2.65
CA LEU A 82 -7.06 17.80 -2.46
C LEU A 82 -7.27 16.54 -1.62
N GLY A 83 -6.46 15.50 -1.84
CA GLY A 83 -6.51 14.28 -1.05
C GLY A 83 -6.06 14.48 0.41
N VAL A 84 -5.08 15.34 0.68
CA VAL A 84 -4.61 15.65 2.03
C VAL A 84 -5.63 16.46 2.81
N LEU A 85 -6.15 17.52 2.18
CA LEU A 85 -7.01 18.51 2.84
C LEU A 85 -8.50 18.16 2.79
N ALA A 86 -8.93 17.29 1.86
CA ALA A 86 -10.33 16.94 1.64
C ALA A 86 -11.30 18.13 1.71
N PRO A 87 -11.05 19.22 0.94
CA PRO A 87 -11.74 20.50 1.12
C PRO A 87 -13.22 20.39 0.79
N GLU A 88 -14.08 20.94 1.65
CA GLU A 88 -15.52 20.93 1.42
C GLU A 88 -15.96 22.16 0.61
N LYS A 89 -15.50 22.22 -0.64
CA LYS A 89 -15.66 23.38 -1.52
C LYS A 89 -16.01 22.95 -2.94
N ASP A 90 -16.89 23.72 -3.59
CA ASP A 90 -17.39 23.40 -4.94
C ASP A 90 -16.28 23.30 -6.00
N TYR A 91 -15.27 24.17 -5.93
CA TYR A 91 -14.17 24.15 -6.90
C TYR A 91 -13.40 22.82 -6.91
N ALA A 92 -13.29 22.15 -5.75
CA ALA A 92 -12.59 20.88 -5.64
C ALA A 92 -13.39 19.75 -6.31
N VAL A 93 -14.71 19.75 -6.13
CA VAL A 93 -15.61 18.80 -6.80
C VAL A 93 -15.58 19.05 -8.32
N GLN A 94 -15.70 20.30 -8.76
CA GLN A 94 -15.66 20.66 -10.18
C GLN A 94 -14.31 20.29 -10.82
N ALA A 95 -13.21 20.51 -10.13
CA ALA A 95 -11.88 20.14 -10.62
C ALA A 95 -11.78 18.63 -10.88
N LEU A 96 -12.26 17.80 -9.94
CA LEU A 96 -12.31 16.36 -10.12
C LEU A 96 -13.27 15.97 -11.26
N GLU A 97 -14.47 16.53 -11.34
CA GLU A 97 -15.42 16.27 -12.44
C GLU A 97 -14.80 16.53 -13.81
N ASN A 98 -14.12 17.67 -13.97
CA ASN A 98 -13.48 18.05 -15.22
C ASN A 98 -12.42 17.03 -15.66
N ILE A 99 -11.59 16.53 -14.74
CA ILE A 99 -10.58 15.52 -15.05
C ILE A 99 -11.23 14.17 -15.31
N LEU A 100 -12.23 13.78 -14.50
CA LEU A 100 -12.89 12.48 -14.63
C LEU A 100 -13.66 12.32 -15.94
N GLN A 101 -14.09 13.42 -16.58
CA GLN A 101 -14.65 13.38 -17.94
C GLN A 101 -13.66 12.77 -18.96
N MET A 102 -12.35 12.96 -18.75
CA MET A 102 -11.31 12.43 -19.64
C MET A 102 -11.16 10.90 -19.56
N THR A 103 -11.77 10.22 -18.59
CA THR A 103 -11.75 8.74 -18.53
C THR A 103 -12.35 8.07 -19.77
N THR A 104 -13.12 8.81 -20.56
CA THR A 104 -13.76 8.34 -21.80
C THR A 104 -13.06 8.84 -23.06
N ALA A 105 -12.02 9.65 -22.91
CA ALA A 105 -11.28 10.22 -24.03
C ALA A 105 -10.39 9.15 -24.71
N ALA A 106 -10.27 9.28 -26.03
CA ALA A 106 -9.33 8.49 -26.81
C ALA A 106 -7.93 9.14 -26.82
N ASN A 107 -6.90 8.32 -27.11
CA ASN A 107 -5.53 8.79 -27.40
C ASN A 107 -4.86 9.60 -26.28
N LEU A 108 -5.13 9.24 -25.01
CA LEU A 108 -4.45 9.85 -23.87
C LEU A 108 -2.99 9.43 -23.81
N SER A 109 -2.12 10.42 -23.61
CA SER A 109 -0.71 10.20 -23.27
C SER A 109 -0.56 9.57 -21.88
N ASP A 110 0.57 8.93 -21.62
CA ASP A 110 0.85 8.32 -20.33
C ASP A 110 0.87 9.35 -19.17
N PRO A 111 1.43 10.57 -19.31
CA PRO A 111 1.29 11.60 -18.29
C PRO A 111 -0.16 12.02 -18.02
N GLN A 112 -1.01 12.12 -19.06
CA GLN A 112 -2.44 12.42 -18.88
C GLN A 112 -3.16 11.30 -18.13
N LYS A 113 -2.86 10.03 -18.45
CA LYS A 113 -3.39 8.90 -17.67
C LYS A 113 -2.97 8.98 -16.21
N GLY A 114 -1.73 9.36 -15.91
CA GLY A 114 -1.26 9.56 -14.53
C GLY A 114 -2.03 10.65 -13.76
N ILE A 115 -2.42 11.74 -14.44
CA ILE A 115 -3.30 12.77 -13.86
C ILE A 115 -4.68 12.16 -13.55
N ILE A 116 -5.27 11.45 -14.51
CA ILE A 116 -6.59 10.81 -14.37
C ILE A 116 -6.56 9.74 -13.29
N ASP A 117 -5.53 8.92 -13.20
CA ASP A 117 -5.33 7.90 -12.16
C ASP A 117 -5.35 8.53 -10.77
N THR A 118 -4.64 9.63 -10.60
CA THR A 118 -4.59 10.36 -9.33
C THR A 118 -5.97 10.94 -9.00
N ALA A 119 -6.65 11.56 -9.98
CA ALA A 119 -8.00 12.10 -9.80
C ALA A 119 -9.04 11.01 -9.51
N MET A 120 -8.92 9.83 -10.13
CA MET A 120 -9.77 8.66 -9.90
C MET A 120 -9.61 8.16 -8.46
N GLN A 121 -8.39 8.04 -7.96
CA GLN A 121 -8.14 7.59 -6.58
C GLN A 121 -8.61 8.62 -5.55
N VAL A 122 -8.27 9.89 -5.73
CA VAL A 122 -8.69 11.00 -4.84
C VAL A 122 -10.21 11.19 -4.89
N GLY A 123 -10.80 11.21 -6.08
CA GLY A 123 -12.24 11.33 -6.25
C GLY A 123 -13.00 10.16 -5.62
N MET A 124 -12.51 8.94 -5.77
CA MET A 124 -13.12 7.75 -5.13
C MET A 124 -13.03 7.83 -3.61
N GLU A 125 -11.89 8.24 -3.06
CA GLU A 125 -11.73 8.45 -1.61
C GLU A 125 -12.75 9.48 -1.12
N LEU A 126 -12.72 10.69 -1.67
CA LEU A 126 -13.55 11.82 -1.23
C LEU A 126 -15.04 11.57 -1.42
N TYR A 127 -15.44 10.91 -2.51
CA TYR A 127 -16.81 10.46 -2.73
C TYR A 127 -17.30 9.54 -1.60
N ARG A 128 -16.46 8.61 -1.16
CA ARG A 128 -16.82 7.62 -0.12
C ARG A 128 -16.82 8.20 1.28
N ILE A 129 -15.85 9.06 1.61
CA ILE A 129 -15.76 9.62 2.97
C ILE A 129 -16.65 10.84 3.16
N LYS A 130 -16.88 11.65 2.12
CA LYS A 130 -17.68 12.89 2.20
C LYS A 130 -18.76 12.94 1.12
N PRO A 131 -19.72 11.98 1.09
CA PRO A 131 -20.72 11.88 0.03
C PRO A 131 -21.65 13.09 -0.06
N ALA A 132 -21.88 13.82 1.05
CA ALA A 132 -22.68 15.04 1.04
C ALA A 132 -22.11 16.16 0.15
N VAL A 133 -20.78 16.21 0.00
CA VAL A 133 -20.09 17.21 -0.80
C VAL A 133 -19.70 16.65 -2.17
N TYR A 134 -19.10 15.45 -2.17
CA TYR A 134 -18.53 14.84 -3.35
C TYR A 134 -19.51 13.94 -4.11
N GLY A 135 -20.76 13.82 -3.66
CA GLY A 135 -21.79 12.99 -4.26
C GLY A 135 -22.04 13.27 -5.75
N ARG A 136 -21.78 14.50 -6.22
CA ARG A 136 -21.90 14.86 -7.64
C ARG A 136 -20.97 14.04 -8.56
N LEU A 137 -19.85 13.53 -8.03
CA LEU A 137 -18.94 12.64 -8.76
C LEU A 137 -19.58 11.31 -9.18
N GLN A 138 -20.74 10.94 -8.63
CA GLN A 138 -21.46 9.71 -8.99
C GLN A 138 -21.68 9.60 -10.50
N GLN A 139 -22.07 10.69 -11.16
CA GLN A 139 -22.31 10.67 -12.61
C GLN A 139 -21.02 10.44 -13.40
N SER A 140 -19.90 11.00 -12.96
CA SER A 140 -18.59 10.77 -13.55
C SER A 140 -18.21 9.29 -13.46
N PHE A 141 -18.36 8.65 -12.29
CA PHE A 141 -18.11 7.21 -12.15
C PHE A 141 -19.04 6.35 -13.01
N LEU A 142 -20.34 6.69 -13.09
CA LEU A 142 -21.27 6.00 -13.99
C LEU A 142 -20.85 6.13 -15.46
N ASN A 143 -20.42 7.32 -15.89
CA ASN A 143 -19.94 7.55 -17.25
C ASN A 143 -18.70 6.71 -17.55
N THR A 144 -17.75 6.63 -16.61
CA THR A 144 -16.57 5.77 -16.71
C THR A 144 -16.97 4.30 -16.88
N VAL A 145 -17.87 3.78 -16.02
CA VAL A 145 -18.36 2.39 -16.12
C VAL A 145 -19.04 2.11 -17.46
N ASN A 146 -19.72 3.09 -18.03
CA ASN A 146 -20.47 2.93 -19.27
C ASN A 146 -19.62 3.07 -20.54
N SER A 147 -18.53 3.84 -20.49
CA SER A 147 -17.87 4.30 -21.72
C SER A 147 -16.35 4.20 -21.72
N SER A 148 -15.68 4.14 -20.57
CA SER A 148 -14.21 3.98 -20.52
C SER A 148 -13.79 2.61 -21.05
N ASN A 149 -12.70 2.58 -21.83
CA ASN A 149 -12.06 1.35 -22.28
C ASN A 149 -10.95 0.87 -21.32
N ASP A 150 -10.64 1.67 -20.29
CA ASP A 150 -9.64 1.33 -19.29
C ASP A 150 -10.25 0.46 -18.18
N PRO A 151 -9.81 -0.80 -18.01
CA PRO A 151 -10.37 -1.71 -17.03
C PRO A 151 -10.12 -1.26 -15.58
N GLN A 152 -9.00 -0.59 -15.31
CA GLN A 152 -8.68 -0.10 -13.98
C GLN A 152 -9.58 1.08 -13.59
N TRP A 153 -9.85 2.01 -14.50
CA TRP A 153 -10.78 3.12 -14.22
C TRP A 153 -12.22 2.63 -14.03
N VAL A 154 -12.64 1.64 -14.82
CA VAL A 154 -13.94 0.98 -14.64
C VAL A 154 -14.00 0.29 -13.28
N ALA A 155 -12.97 -0.45 -12.89
CA ALA A 155 -12.87 -1.10 -11.59
C ALA A 155 -12.93 -0.10 -10.42
N LEU A 156 -12.15 0.99 -10.46
CA LEU A 156 -12.20 2.04 -9.44
C LEU A 156 -13.58 2.69 -9.34
N SER A 157 -14.25 2.91 -10.47
CA SER A 157 -15.61 3.48 -10.50
C SER A 157 -16.64 2.53 -9.88
N LEU A 158 -16.54 1.22 -10.15
CA LEU A 158 -17.38 0.22 -9.49
C LEU A 158 -17.14 0.20 -7.97
N VAL A 159 -15.89 0.30 -7.51
CA VAL A 159 -15.57 0.38 -6.07
C VAL A 159 -16.19 1.63 -5.44
N ALA A 160 -16.09 2.79 -6.11
CA ALA A 160 -16.71 4.03 -5.65
C ALA A 160 -18.23 3.86 -5.48
N LEU A 161 -18.90 3.33 -6.52
CA LEU A 161 -20.36 3.17 -6.56
C LEU A 161 -20.90 2.06 -5.65
N ALA A 162 -20.09 1.03 -5.35
CA ALA A 162 -20.53 -0.11 -4.54
C ALA A 162 -20.63 0.22 -3.04
N LYS A 163 -19.75 1.07 -2.51
CA LYS A 163 -19.61 1.29 -1.07
C LYS A 163 -20.20 2.64 -0.64
N THR A 164 -21.53 2.73 -0.67
CA THR A 164 -22.29 3.72 0.10
C THR A 164 -23.11 3.00 1.18
N GLY A 165 -22.44 2.51 2.22
CA GLY A 165 -23.05 2.27 3.54
C GLY A 165 -24.10 1.15 3.70
N GLN A 166 -24.23 0.15 2.82
CA GLN A 166 -25.14 -0.98 3.05
C GLN A 166 -24.50 -2.34 2.71
N ASP A 167 -24.63 -3.29 3.64
CA ASP A 167 -24.22 -4.71 3.53
C ASP A 167 -25.16 -5.57 2.68
N SER A 168 -26.09 -4.95 1.95
CA SER A 168 -27.04 -5.63 1.07
C SER A 168 -26.57 -5.54 -0.39
N PRO A 169 -26.79 -6.58 -1.23
CA PRO A 169 -26.56 -6.49 -2.67
C PRO A 169 -27.38 -5.33 -3.22
N ASN A 170 -26.72 -4.24 -3.61
CA ASN A 170 -27.38 -3.12 -4.25
C ASN A 170 -27.83 -3.60 -5.64
N PRO A 171 -29.14 -3.68 -5.96
CA PRO A 171 -29.61 -4.18 -7.25
C PRO A 171 -29.04 -3.39 -8.45
N SER A 172 -28.64 -2.12 -8.22
CA SER A 172 -27.92 -1.32 -9.21
C SER A 172 -26.51 -1.85 -9.49
N MET A 173 -25.81 -2.42 -8.50
CA MET A 173 -24.48 -3.00 -8.66
C MET A 173 -24.49 -4.29 -9.47
N ALA A 174 -25.51 -5.13 -9.33
CA ALA A 174 -25.67 -6.32 -10.17
C ALA A 174 -25.80 -5.92 -11.66
N LYS A 175 -26.61 -4.88 -11.94
CA LYS A 175 -26.79 -4.34 -13.31
C LYS A 175 -25.51 -3.72 -13.86
N LEU A 176 -24.79 -2.93 -13.06
CA LEU A 176 -23.51 -2.34 -13.47
C LEU A 176 -22.45 -3.42 -13.74
N SER A 177 -22.39 -4.44 -12.88
CA SER A 177 -21.48 -5.58 -13.04
C SER A 177 -21.76 -6.35 -14.32
N LEU A 178 -23.02 -6.68 -14.60
CA LEU A 178 -23.41 -7.34 -15.86
C LEU A 178 -23.03 -6.51 -17.09
N ARG A 179 -23.23 -5.18 -17.02
CA ARG A 179 -22.81 -4.28 -18.10
C ARG A 179 -21.30 -4.33 -18.32
N VAL A 180 -20.50 -4.33 -17.26
CA VAL A 180 -19.04 -4.47 -17.37
C VAL A 180 -18.66 -5.80 -18.00
N GLN A 181 -19.29 -6.91 -17.58
CA GLN A 181 -19.04 -8.23 -18.18
C GLN A 181 -19.39 -8.28 -19.67
N GLN A 182 -20.43 -7.57 -20.11
CA GLN A 182 -20.81 -7.45 -21.53
C GLN A 182 -19.82 -6.59 -22.33
N ARG A 183 -19.31 -5.49 -21.74
CA ARG A 183 -18.36 -4.58 -22.41
C ARG A 183 -16.94 -5.17 -22.48
N PHE A 184 -16.55 -5.95 -21.48
CA PHE A 184 -15.22 -6.55 -21.37
C PHE A 184 -15.34 -8.07 -21.43
N PRO A 185 -15.39 -8.71 -22.62
CA PRO A 185 -15.60 -10.16 -22.74
C PRO A 185 -14.51 -11.01 -22.03
N ASN A 186 -13.31 -10.45 -21.86
CA ASN A 186 -12.19 -11.07 -21.14
C ASN A 186 -12.04 -10.57 -19.70
N TRP A 187 -13.08 -10.00 -19.08
CA TRP A 187 -13.03 -9.42 -17.73
C TRP A 187 -12.48 -10.38 -16.66
N SER A 188 -12.69 -11.69 -16.84
CA SER A 188 -12.22 -12.72 -15.90
C SER A 188 -10.70 -12.94 -15.95
N GLN A 189 -10.04 -12.53 -17.03
CA GLN A 189 -8.59 -12.56 -17.18
C GLN A 189 -7.94 -11.24 -16.74
N ASP A 190 -8.70 -10.14 -16.78
CA ASP A 190 -8.26 -8.84 -16.27
C ASP A 190 -8.23 -8.82 -14.73
N LEU A 191 -7.09 -8.44 -14.15
CA LEU A 191 -6.93 -8.49 -12.69
C LEU A 191 -7.87 -7.52 -11.97
N TYR A 192 -8.00 -6.29 -12.47
CA TYR A 192 -8.79 -5.25 -11.83
C TYR A 192 -10.27 -5.62 -11.88
N LEU A 193 -10.78 -5.94 -13.08
CA LEU A 193 -12.19 -6.26 -13.26
C LEU A 193 -12.58 -7.55 -12.52
N ARG A 194 -11.80 -8.63 -12.64
CA ARG A 194 -12.10 -9.89 -11.93
C ARG A 194 -12.22 -9.66 -10.42
N ASN A 195 -11.22 -9.05 -9.80
CA ASN A 195 -11.20 -8.89 -8.35
C ASN A 195 -12.23 -7.89 -7.86
N THR A 196 -12.46 -6.80 -8.60
CA THR A 196 -13.51 -5.84 -8.24
C THR A 196 -14.89 -6.47 -8.34
N LEU A 197 -15.22 -7.17 -9.43
CA LEU A 197 -16.54 -7.80 -9.60
C LEU A 197 -16.82 -8.85 -8.51
N GLN A 198 -15.84 -9.69 -8.17
CA GLN A 198 -15.94 -10.62 -7.04
C GLN A 198 -16.19 -9.89 -5.71
N THR A 199 -15.51 -8.75 -5.50
CA THR A 199 -15.63 -8.00 -4.24
C THR A 199 -16.98 -7.25 -4.13
N VAL A 200 -17.45 -6.61 -5.20
CA VAL A 200 -18.65 -5.73 -5.16
C VAL A 200 -19.96 -6.49 -5.30
N LEU A 201 -19.97 -7.67 -5.93
CA LEU A 201 -21.18 -8.49 -6.08
C LEU A 201 -21.57 -9.24 -4.81
N GLY A 202 -20.80 -9.11 -3.72
CA GLY A 202 -21.02 -9.94 -2.54
C GLY A 202 -20.64 -11.41 -2.79
N ASP A 203 -20.07 -11.73 -3.96
CA ASP A 203 -19.26 -12.93 -4.21
C ASP A 203 -17.92 -12.87 -3.45
N ARG A 204 -18.01 -12.46 -2.17
CA ARG A 204 -17.27 -13.09 -1.08
C ARG A 204 -17.62 -14.58 -0.92
N GLN A 205 -18.13 -15.21 -1.98
CA GLN A 205 -17.63 -16.52 -2.38
C GLN A 205 -16.08 -16.49 -2.61
N LEU A 206 -15.25 -15.94 -1.73
CA LEU A 206 -14.48 -16.73 -0.75
C LEU A 206 -15.26 -17.84 0.00
N ASN A 207 -16.22 -18.50 -0.66
CA ASN A 207 -16.83 -19.73 -0.23
C ASN A 207 -15.67 -20.74 -0.34
N GLU A 208 -15.22 -21.21 0.81
CA GLU A 208 -14.33 -22.36 0.96
C GLU A 208 -12.87 -22.18 0.55
N ASN A 209 -12.25 -21.07 0.91
CA ASN A 209 -10.82 -21.15 1.25
C ASN A 209 -10.70 -20.98 2.76
N THR A 210 -11.20 -21.99 3.49
CA THR A 210 -10.86 -22.21 4.90
C THR A 210 -9.37 -21.97 5.04
N LEU A 211 -8.99 -21.05 5.94
CA LEU A 211 -7.59 -20.74 6.20
C LEU A 211 -6.85 -22.07 6.40
N PRO A 212 -5.85 -22.41 5.56
CA PRO A 212 -5.10 -23.63 5.76
C PRO A 212 -4.42 -23.58 7.13
N ASN A 213 -4.00 -24.73 7.66
CA ASN A 213 -3.42 -24.77 8.99
C ASN A 213 -2.24 -23.78 9.08
N LEU A 214 -2.38 -22.77 9.93
CA LEU A 214 -1.37 -21.72 10.11
C LEU A 214 -0.06 -22.29 10.66
N SER A 215 -0.12 -23.39 11.42
CA SER A 215 1.09 -24.08 11.89
C SER A 215 1.96 -24.55 10.72
N ASP A 216 1.37 -25.00 9.61
CA ASP A 216 2.13 -25.45 8.44
C ASP A 216 2.92 -24.29 7.82
N LEU A 217 2.31 -23.10 7.72
CA LEU A 217 2.97 -21.89 7.19
C LEU A 217 4.08 -21.40 8.10
N LEU A 218 3.85 -21.41 9.42
CA LEU A 218 4.80 -20.95 10.42
C LEU A 218 6.00 -21.90 10.56
N LYS A 219 5.79 -23.22 10.40
CA LYS A 219 6.84 -24.24 10.36
C LYS A 219 7.64 -24.19 9.04
N TRP A 220 7.00 -23.87 7.92
CA TRP A 220 7.60 -23.87 6.59
C TRP A 220 8.81 -22.94 6.44
N GLN A 221 9.85 -23.41 5.74
CA GLN A 221 11.00 -22.58 5.35
C GLN A 221 11.01 -22.50 3.83
N ILE A 222 10.86 -21.28 3.30
CA ILE A 222 10.89 -21.02 1.85
C ILE A 222 12.25 -21.42 1.28
N ALA A 223 13.31 -21.13 2.03
CA ALA A 223 14.68 -21.47 1.68
C ALA A 223 15.52 -21.79 2.92
N PRO A 224 16.47 -22.74 2.82
CA PRO A 224 17.43 -22.99 3.89
C PRO A 224 18.27 -21.74 4.19
N GLN A 225 18.64 -21.57 5.47
CA GLN A 225 19.53 -20.50 5.93
C GLN A 225 19.06 -19.07 5.61
N GLN A 226 17.76 -18.86 5.44
CA GLN A 226 17.16 -17.55 5.21
C GLN A 226 16.27 -17.17 6.41
N ALA A 227 16.29 -15.90 6.79
CA ALA A 227 15.37 -15.39 7.82
C ALA A 227 13.95 -15.31 7.24
N HIS A 228 12.95 -15.49 8.10
CA HIS A 228 11.54 -15.40 7.70
C HIS A 228 10.78 -14.49 8.66
N MET A 229 10.25 -13.38 8.16
CA MET A 229 9.32 -12.52 8.89
C MET A 229 7.90 -12.87 8.49
N TYR A 230 7.01 -13.07 9.45
CA TYR A 230 5.59 -13.26 9.19
C TYR A 230 4.83 -12.06 9.71
N VAL A 231 3.96 -11.48 8.89
CA VAL A 231 3.09 -10.38 9.25
C VAL A 231 1.66 -10.90 9.20
N LEU A 232 1.11 -11.17 10.39
CA LEU A 232 -0.22 -11.73 10.55
C LEU A 232 -1.20 -10.57 10.72
N CYS A 233 -2.23 -10.51 9.88
CA CYS A 233 -3.21 -9.43 9.86
C CYS A 233 -4.62 -9.96 10.07
N ARG A 234 -5.55 -9.10 10.54
CA ARG A 234 -6.97 -9.36 10.31
C ARG A 234 -7.33 -9.00 8.87
N PRO A 235 -8.36 -9.64 8.26
CA PRO A 235 -8.88 -9.21 6.96
C PRO A 235 -9.30 -7.74 6.94
N ASN A 236 -9.83 -7.24 8.05
CA ASN A 236 -9.98 -5.82 8.31
C ASN A 236 -8.58 -5.19 8.51
N ARG A 237 -8.16 -4.33 7.59
CA ARG A 237 -6.84 -3.68 7.60
C ARG A 237 -6.77 -2.42 8.43
N ASP A 238 -7.90 -1.98 8.99
CA ASP A 238 -7.95 -0.82 9.88
C ASP A 238 -7.36 -1.14 11.27
N VAL A 239 -7.14 -2.44 11.58
CA VAL A 239 -6.48 -2.91 12.80
C VAL A 239 -5.04 -3.30 12.55
N LEU A 240 -4.18 -3.10 13.56
CA LEU A 240 -2.77 -3.45 13.49
C LEU A 240 -2.57 -4.95 13.22
N CYS A 241 -1.62 -5.23 12.34
CA CYS A 241 -1.03 -6.53 12.14
C CYS A 241 0.07 -6.76 13.18
N VAL A 242 0.47 -8.01 13.36
CA VAL A 242 1.59 -8.39 14.22
C VAL A 242 2.67 -9.08 13.40
N ALA A 243 3.86 -8.52 13.43
CA ALA A 243 5.05 -9.13 12.89
C ALA A 243 5.69 -10.07 13.91
N ILE A 244 6.16 -11.23 13.45
CA ILE A 244 7.00 -12.17 14.21
C ILE A 244 8.16 -12.62 13.32
N LEU A 245 9.27 -13.03 13.93
CA LEU A 245 10.51 -13.32 13.21
C LEU A 245 11.03 -14.71 13.50
N LYS A 246 11.49 -15.39 12.45
CA LYS A 246 12.16 -16.67 12.48
C LYS A 246 13.58 -16.49 11.94
N ASP A 247 14.55 -16.99 12.70
CA ASP A 247 15.97 -16.90 12.33
C ASP A 247 16.31 -17.82 11.15
N ARG A 248 17.58 -17.77 10.74
CA ARG A 248 18.10 -18.59 9.63
C ARG A 248 18.13 -20.09 9.92
N ASN A 249 17.95 -20.50 11.18
CA ASN A 249 17.86 -21.91 11.58
C ASN A 249 16.41 -22.40 11.67
N GLY A 250 15.44 -21.54 11.36
CA GLY A 250 14.03 -21.87 11.51
C GLY A 250 13.49 -21.77 12.94
N LYS A 251 14.21 -21.10 13.86
CA LYS A 251 13.75 -20.88 15.23
C LYS A 251 13.12 -19.51 15.36
N PHE A 252 11.99 -19.43 16.05
CA PHE A 252 11.37 -18.15 16.37
C PHE A 252 12.27 -17.33 17.30
N VAL A 253 12.42 -16.05 16.98
CA VAL A 253 13.19 -15.10 17.78
C VAL A 253 12.41 -14.80 19.06
N MET A 254 13.10 -14.89 20.20
CA MET A 254 12.52 -14.64 21.51
C MET A 254 13.07 -13.33 22.07
N GLN A 255 12.21 -12.57 22.74
CA GLN A 255 12.57 -11.42 23.57
C GLN A 255 12.40 -11.83 25.05
N GLY A 256 13.48 -12.33 25.66
CA GLY A 256 13.41 -12.99 26.96
C GLY A 256 12.61 -14.30 26.88
N LYS A 257 11.50 -14.38 27.63
CA LYS A 257 10.58 -15.54 27.62
C LYS A 257 9.42 -15.39 26.63
N GLN A 258 9.29 -14.25 25.97
CA GLN A 258 8.19 -13.97 25.04
C GLN A 258 8.66 -14.05 23.60
N LEU A 259 7.75 -14.33 22.68
CA LEU A 259 8.00 -14.25 21.26
C LEU A 259 8.32 -12.79 20.89
N TRP A 260 9.40 -12.57 20.13
CA TRP A 260 9.66 -11.25 19.57
C TRP A 260 8.53 -10.88 18.61
N SER A 261 8.01 -9.67 18.75
CA SER A 261 6.98 -9.17 17.85
C SER A 261 7.02 -7.65 17.71
N ASN A 262 6.41 -7.15 16.63
CA ASN A 262 6.20 -5.72 16.42
C ASN A 262 4.85 -5.45 15.75
N PRO A 263 4.06 -4.44 16.18
CA PRO A 263 2.89 -4.02 15.43
C PRO A 263 3.27 -3.39 14.09
N LEU A 264 2.44 -3.56 13.07
CA LEU A 264 2.56 -2.88 11.78
C LEU A 264 1.17 -2.52 11.25
N LEU A 265 1.02 -1.33 10.66
CA LEU A 265 -0.19 -0.93 9.94
C LEU A 265 -0.02 -1.16 8.44
N LEU A 266 -0.91 -1.96 7.85
CA LEU A 266 -0.90 -2.34 6.43
C LEU A 266 -2.08 -1.71 5.64
N GLN A 267 -2.69 -0.69 6.23
CA GLN A 267 -3.79 0.06 5.65
C GLN A 267 -3.30 0.99 4.54
N SER A 268 -4.09 1.07 3.47
CA SER A 268 -3.91 2.10 2.44
C SER A 268 -4.54 3.40 2.90
N LEU A 269 -3.79 4.49 2.78
CA LEU A 269 -4.29 5.85 2.98
C LEU A 269 -5.52 6.14 2.11
N ARG A 270 -5.61 5.55 0.91
CA ARG A 270 -6.72 5.75 -0.03
C ARG A 270 -7.88 4.75 0.19
N ASN A 271 -7.76 3.85 1.16
CA ASN A 271 -8.70 2.74 1.40
C ASN A 271 -9.00 1.93 0.11
N LEU A 272 -7.94 1.72 -0.67
CA LEU A 272 -7.94 0.97 -1.92
C LEU A 272 -7.58 -0.50 -1.69
N ASP A 273 -8.15 -1.40 -2.49
CA ASP A 273 -7.81 -2.82 -2.45
C ASP A 273 -6.43 -3.14 -3.03
N TRP A 274 -5.89 -4.31 -2.67
CA TRP A 274 -4.50 -4.70 -2.91
C TRP A 274 -4.08 -4.77 -4.39
N TYR A 275 -5.01 -4.82 -5.33
CA TYR A 275 -4.67 -4.91 -6.75
C TYR A 275 -4.54 -3.52 -7.40
N PHE A 276 -4.91 -2.44 -6.71
CA PHE A 276 -4.67 -1.07 -7.19
C PHE A 276 -3.32 -0.52 -6.72
N THR A 277 -2.73 0.37 -7.53
CA THR A 277 -1.65 1.25 -7.08
C THR A 277 -2.12 2.04 -5.86
N ASN A 278 -1.23 2.23 -4.87
CA ASN A 278 -1.53 2.80 -3.56
C ASN A 278 -2.57 2.04 -2.72
N GLY A 279 -2.98 0.84 -3.16
CA GLY A 279 -3.86 -0.05 -2.41
C GLY A 279 -3.18 -0.74 -1.23
N ARG A 280 -3.98 -1.37 -0.37
CA ARG A 280 -3.50 -2.09 0.82
C ARG A 280 -2.40 -3.09 0.49
N THR A 281 -1.53 -3.38 1.45
CA THR A 281 -0.44 -4.35 1.26
C THR A 281 -1.01 -5.74 0.93
N PRO A 282 -0.64 -6.36 -0.21
CA PRO A 282 -1.14 -7.68 -0.60
C PRO A 282 -0.63 -8.78 0.34
N GLN A 283 -1.45 -9.82 0.51
CA GLN A 283 -1.02 -11.09 1.10
C GLN A 283 -0.05 -11.84 0.19
N GLY A 284 0.89 -12.57 0.78
CA GLY A 284 1.84 -13.39 0.03
C GLY A 284 3.28 -13.18 0.43
N ILE A 285 4.15 -13.70 -0.43
CA ILE A 285 5.59 -13.72 -0.21
C ILE A 285 6.22 -12.48 -0.85
N TYR A 286 7.05 -11.83 -0.05
CA TYR A 286 7.97 -10.77 -0.44
C TYR A 286 9.39 -11.26 -0.24
N ARG A 287 10.28 -10.86 -1.15
CA ARG A 287 11.71 -10.97 -0.93
C ARG A 287 12.16 -9.75 -0.12
N MET A 288 12.76 -9.99 1.05
CA MET A 288 13.27 -8.94 1.93
C MET A 288 14.77 -8.81 1.72
N GLU A 289 15.24 -7.67 1.22
CA GLU A 289 16.63 -7.56 0.76
C GLU A 289 17.17 -6.13 0.84
N GLY A 290 18.16 -5.92 1.71
CA GLY A 290 18.81 -4.64 1.89
C GLY A 290 17.94 -3.59 2.57
N VAL A 291 18.50 -2.39 2.66
CA VAL A 291 17.83 -1.22 3.21
C VAL A 291 18.07 0.00 2.35
N SER A 292 17.12 0.93 2.36
CA SER A 292 17.30 2.28 1.83
C SER A 292 17.59 3.23 2.99
N LEU A 293 18.69 3.98 2.92
CA LEU A 293 19.09 4.88 4.00
C LEU A 293 18.11 6.03 4.18
N GLN A 294 17.97 6.49 5.42
CA GLN A 294 17.15 7.61 5.85
C GLN A 294 17.84 8.34 7.03
N PRO A 295 17.47 9.60 7.31
CA PRO A 295 16.47 10.40 6.61
C PRO A 295 16.99 10.85 5.24
N ASP A 296 16.14 10.70 4.22
CA ASP A 296 16.21 11.52 3.02
C ASP A 296 15.25 12.68 3.24
N ASP A 297 15.80 13.88 3.19
CA ASP A 297 15.08 15.11 3.48
C ASP A 297 13.86 15.26 2.57
N GLU A 298 13.91 14.87 1.31
CA GLU A 298 12.80 15.05 0.37
C GLU A 298 11.59 14.19 0.73
N VAL A 299 11.85 13.02 1.34
CA VAL A 299 10.85 11.96 1.55
C VAL A 299 10.59 11.67 3.02
N PHE A 300 11.22 12.40 3.92
CA PHE A 300 11.15 12.23 5.37
C PHE A 300 9.70 12.07 5.87
N HIS A 301 8.76 12.88 5.38
CA HIS A 301 7.38 12.81 5.83
C HIS A 301 6.70 11.47 5.48
N ALA A 302 7.05 10.88 4.33
CA ALA A 302 6.50 9.58 3.93
C ALA A 302 7.11 8.41 4.69
N TYR A 303 8.41 8.49 5.00
CA TYR A 303 9.21 7.32 5.38
C TYR A 303 9.83 7.35 6.78
N GLY A 304 9.87 8.52 7.42
CA GLY A 304 10.48 8.71 8.74
C GLY A 304 12.00 8.83 8.71
N GLN A 305 12.62 8.75 9.88
CA GLN A 305 14.05 9.01 10.06
C GLN A 305 14.92 7.73 10.02
N PHE A 306 14.31 6.55 10.01
CA PHE A 306 15.03 5.27 10.06
C PHE A 306 15.11 4.59 8.70
N SER A 307 16.19 3.82 8.49
CA SER A 307 16.40 3.09 7.23
C SER A 307 15.21 2.20 6.89
N LEU A 308 14.81 2.18 5.62
CA LEU A 308 13.66 1.43 5.12
C LEU A 308 14.08 0.00 4.79
N VAL A 309 13.28 -0.99 5.19
CA VAL A 309 13.50 -2.37 4.74
C VAL A 309 12.89 -2.54 3.35
N ASN A 310 13.69 -2.94 2.37
CA ASN A 310 13.20 -3.12 1.01
C ASN A 310 12.52 -4.48 0.86
N LEU A 311 11.28 -4.46 0.34
CA LEU A 311 10.47 -5.64 0.06
C LEU A 311 10.15 -5.68 -1.43
N PHE A 312 10.51 -6.77 -2.08
CA PHE A 312 10.26 -6.99 -3.50
C PHE A 312 9.16 -8.01 -3.70
N VAL A 313 8.23 -7.74 -4.61
CA VAL A 313 7.24 -8.72 -5.07
C VAL A 313 7.74 -9.46 -6.32
N PRO A 314 7.08 -10.54 -6.76
CA PRO A 314 7.42 -11.18 -8.03
C PRO A 314 7.48 -10.19 -9.19
N PHE A 315 8.37 -10.45 -10.15
CA PHE A 315 8.56 -9.64 -11.37
C PHE A 315 9.14 -8.22 -11.18
N GLU A 316 9.33 -7.76 -9.95
CA GLU A 316 9.94 -6.47 -9.63
C GLU A 316 11.44 -6.46 -9.93
N ASP A 317 11.91 -5.46 -10.66
CA ASP A 317 13.33 -5.26 -10.95
C ASP A 317 14.12 -4.79 -9.71
N GLY A 318 15.45 -4.88 -9.75
CA GLY A 318 16.33 -4.39 -8.68
C GLY A 318 16.58 -5.38 -7.53
N VAL A 319 15.81 -6.48 -7.43
CA VAL A 319 16.08 -7.57 -6.48
C VAL A 319 17.30 -8.40 -6.91
N ASN A 320 18.23 -8.70 -5.99
CA ASN A 320 19.40 -9.52 -6.31
C ASN A 320 19.02 -10.97 -6.60
N ALA A 321 18.08 -11.54 -5.82
CA ALA A 321 17.55 -12.88 -6.03
C ALA A 321 16.18 -13.04 -5.37
N PHE A 322 15.10 -13.06 -6.14
CA PHE A 322 13.77 -13.37 -5.57
C PHE A 322 13.68 -14.85 -5.19
N LEU A 323 14.12 -15.73 -6.08
CA LEU A 323 14.14 -17.18 -5.86
C LEU A 323 15.49 -17.61 -5.29
N PRO A 324 15.52 -18.62 -4.38
CA PRO A 324 16.77 -19.11 -3.84
C PRO A 324 17.69 -19.60 -4.96
N ASN A 325 18.96 -19.17 -4.92
CA ASN A 325 19.99 -19.53 -5.90
C ASN A 325 19.69 -19.10 -7.35
N GLN A 326 18.74 -18.18 -7.57
CA GLN A 326 18.45 -17.63 -8.90
C GLN A 326 18.59 -16.11 -8.85
N LYS A 327 19.52 -15.56 -9.63
CA LYS A 327 19.76 -14.12 -9.67
C LYS A 327 18.61 -13.39 -10.36
N GLY A 328 18.29 -12.21 -9.85
CA GLY A 328 17.31 -11.30 -10.40
C GLY A 328 15.88 -11.57 -9.94
N LYS A 329 14.95 -10.93 -10.65
CA LYS A 329 13.52 -11.00 -10.40
C LYS A 329 12.96 -12.40 -10.62
N PHE A 330 11.80 -12.65 -10.01
CA PHE A 330 11.04 -13.87 -10.26
C PHE A 330 10.65 -13.97 -11.74
N ALA A 331 11.06 -15.05 -12.40
CA ALA A 331 10.77 -15.33 -13.82
C ALA A 331 9.84 -16.55 -14.02
N GLY A 332 9.30 -17.11 -12.93
CA GLY A 332 8.45 -18.29 -12.96
C GLY A 332 6.99 -17.98 -13.30
N ASN A 333 6.18 -19.03 -13.35
CA ASN A 333 4.73 -18.94 -13.42
C ASN A 333 4.10 -19.06 -12.02
N LEU A 334 2.77 -19.04 -11.93
CA LEU A 334 2.06 -19.17 -10.67
C LEU A 334 2.41 -20.48 -9.92
N GLN A 335 2.62 -21.58 -10.64
CA GLN A 335 2.99 -22.86 -10.03
C GLN A 335 4.37 -22.78 -9.34
N ALA A 336 5.33 -22.09 -9.95
CA ALA A 336 6.64 -21.83 -9.34
C ALA A 336 6.52 -20.95 -8.09
N TYR A 337 5.63 -19.95 -8.09
CA TYR A 337 5.35 -19.15 -6.89
C TYR A 337 4.70 -20.00 -5.79
N GLN A 338 3.71 -20.83 -6.13
CA GLN A 338 3.06 -21.75 -5.21
C GLN A 338 4.04 -22.78 -4.61
N ALA A 339 5.09 -23.16 -5.33
CA ALA A 339 6.12 -24.07 -4.81
C ALA A 339 6.90 -23.49 -3.63
N LEU A 340 6.91 -22.16 -3.45
CA LEU A 340 7.50 -21.48 -2.29
C LEU A 340 6.66 -21.62 -1.02
N LEU A 341 5.44 -22.14 -1.11
CA LEU A 341 4.51 -22.33 0.01
C LEU A 341 4.48 -23.80 0.44
N PRO A 342 4.13 -24.07 1.72
CA PRO A 342 3.88 -25.44 2.15
C PRO A 342 2.73 -26.06 1.35
N PRO A 343 2.71 -27.39 1.16
CA PRO A 343 1.72 -28.07 0.32
C PRO A 343 0.26 -27.70 0.61
N SER A 344 -0.11 -27.55 1.89
CA SER A 344 -1.47 -27.18 2.33
C SER A 344 -1.89 -25.77 1.93
N TRP A 345 -0.94 -24.89 1.60
CA TRP A 345 -1.19 -23.48 1.26
C TRP A 345 -1.19 -23.19 -0.23
N ARG A 346 -0.73 -24.13 -1.08
CA ARG A 346 -0.52 -23.87 -2.52
C ARG A 346 -1.80 -23.49 -3.28
N LYS A 347 -2.95 -23.98 -2.82
CA LYS A 347 -4.27 -23.70 -3.42
C LYS A 347 -4.99 -22.51 -2.78
N TYR A 348 -4.50 -22.00 -1.65
CA TYR A 348 -5.11 -20.87 -0.98
C TYR A 348 -4.92 -19.62 -1.85
N THR A 349 -5.99 -19.14 -2.47
CA THR A 349 -5.88 -18.05 -3.45
C THR A 349 -5.42 -16.73 -2.83
N PRO A 350 -5.85 -16.34 -1.61
CA PRO A 350 -5.43 -15.05 -1.03
C PRO A 350 -3.92 -14.90 -0.82
N ILE A 351 -3.15 -15.96 -0.55
CA ILE A 351 -1.67 -15.84 -0.39
C ILE A 351 -0.94 -15.60 -1.73
N GLN A 352 -1.66 -15.57 -2.86
CA GLN A 352 -1.13 -15.30 -4.19
C GLN A 352 -1.24 -13.83 -4.59
N GLN A 353 -1.72 -12.94 -3.71
CA GLN A 353 -1.92 -11.52 -4.06
C GLN A 353 -0.62 -10.83 -4.45
N THR A 354 0.53 -11.10 -3.81
CA THR A 354 1.81 -10.48 -4.23
C THR A 354 2.23 -10.88 -5.64
N PHE A 355 2.00 -12.14 -6.04
CA PHE A 355 2.26 -12.59 -7.40
C PHE A 355 1.49 -11.75 -8.42
N TRP A 356 0.19 -11.58 -8.20
CA TRP A 356 -0.66 -10.81 -9.10
C TRP A 356 -0.38 -9.31 -9.05
N ALA A 357 -0.12 -8.77 -7.87
CA ALA A 357 0.25 -7.37 -7.67
C ALA A 357 1.53 -7.02 -8.44
N GLY A 358 2.57 -7.86 -8.34
CA GLY A 358 3.80 -7.70 -9.12
C GLY A 358 3.58 -7.86 -10.63
N ASN A 359 2.71 -8.79 -11.03
CA ASN A 359 2.38 -8.99 -12.45
C ASN A 359 1.70 -7.75 -13.10
N VAL A 360 0.95 -6.96 -12.33
CA VAL A 360 0.40 -5.68 -12.79
C VAL A 360 1.29 -4.48 -12.46
N GLY A 361 2.54 -4.72 -12.05
CA GLY A 361 3.55 -3.70 -11.87
C GLY A 361 3.52 -2.95 -10.55
N ARG A 362 2.82 -3.45 -9.51
CA ARG A 362 3.02 -2.93 -8.15
C ARG A 362 4.43 -3.27 -7.67
N SER A 363 5.10 -2.31 -7.05
CA SER A 363 6.49 -2.42 -6.60
C SER A 363 6.74 -1.48 -5.40
N GLU A 364 8.00 -1.34 -4.99
CA GLU A 364 8.44 -0.35 -3.99
C GLU A 364 7.80 -0.53 -2.61
N PHE A 365 7.50 -1.77 -2.24
CA PHE A 365 7.00 -2.08 -0.90
C PHE A 365 8.15 -1.94 0.11
N ARG A 366 7.86 -1.33 1.26
CA ARG A 366 8.85 -1.10 2.31
C ARG A 366 8.25 -1.41 3.69
N ILE A 367 9.11 -1.74 4.66
CA ILE A 367 8.81 -1.52 6.08
C ILE A 367 9.46 -0.21 6.47
N HIS A 368 8.67 0.74 6.96
CA HIS A 368 9.15 2.08 7.28
C HIS A 368 8.36 2.73 8.41
N GLY A 369 8.93 3.75 9.04
CA GLY A 369 8.22 4.61 9.98
C GLY A 369 7.44 5.70 9.25
N SER A 370 7.16 6.82 9.90
CA SER A 370 6.50 7.96 9.25
C SER A 370 6.97 9.26 9.87
N GLY A 371 7.46 10.19 9.05
CA GLY A 371 7.76 11.56 9.48
C GLY A 371 6.54 12.49 9.48
N ALA A 372 5.44 12.09 8.86
CA ALA A 372 4.21 12.87 8.80
C ALA A 372 3.60 13.05 10.19
N ALA A 373 3.00 14.22 10.43
CA ALA A 373 2.19 14.43 11.62
C ALA A 373 0.99 13.48 11.62
N ILE A 374 0.54 13.07 12.81
CA ILE A 374 -0.61 12.16 12.99
C ILE A 374 -1.88 12.73 12.33
N ASP A 375 -2.01 14.05 12.29
CA ASP A 375 -3.15 14.81 11.76
C ASP A 375 -2.89 15.41 10.37
N PHE A 376 -1.81 15.02 9.69
CA PHE A 376 -1.47 15.58 8.37
C PHE A 376 -2.58 15.35 7.33
N PHE A 377 -3.17 14.15 7.31
CA PHE A 377 -4.31 13.83 6.44
C PHE A 377 -5.63 14.13 7.16
N GLN A 378 -6.38 15.11 6.67
CA GLN A 378 -7.62 15.56 7.31
C GLN A 378 -8.73 14.50 7.24
N SER A 379 -8.64 13.54 6.32
CA SER A 379 -9.56 12.41 6.19
C SER A 379 -9.27 11.25 7.15
N LYS A 380 -8.14 11.25 7.87
CA LYS A 380 -7.64 10.09 8.64
C LYS A 380 -8.67 9.53 9.62
N ALA A 381 -9.38 10.39 10.37
CA ALA A 381 -10.38 9.96 11.35
C ALA A 381 -11.56 9.18 10.74
N MET A 382 -11.77 9.30 9.43
CA MET A 382 -12.82 8.59 8.68
C MET A 382 -12.33 7.26 8.09
N LEU A 383 -11.02 7.02 8.10
CA LEU A 383 -10.35 5.92 7.38
C LEU A 383 -9.60 4.95 8.29
N VAL A 384 -9.20 5.40 9.49
CA VAL A 384 -8.39 4.61 10.41
C VAL A 384 -9.19 4.37 11.69
N ASN A 385 -9.10 3.15 12.22
CA ASN A 385 -9.68 2.82 13.50
C ASN A 385 -9.11 3.75 14.61
N PRO A 386 -9.95 4.36 15.47
CA PRO A 386 -9.50 5.21 16.57
C PRO A 386 -8.44 4.59 17.51
N GLN A 387 -8.43 3.27 17.69
CA GLN A 387 -7.41 2.59 18.50
C GLN A 387 -6.01 2.61 17.90
N ASN A 388 -5.88 2.89 16.60
CA ASN A 388 -4.60 2.94 15.88
C ASN A 388 -4.33 4.35 15.35
N PHE A 389 -4.97 5.36 15.93
CA PHE A 389 -4.91 6.72 15.43
C PHE A 389 -3.49 7.29 15.43
N ASP A 390 -2.59 6.80 16.28
CA ASP A 390 -1.19 7.22 16.32
C ASP A 390 -0.36 6.71 15.13
N TRP A 391 -0.84 5.70 14.39
CA TRP A 391 -0.20 5.21 13.18
C TRP A 391 -0.66 5.99 11.96
N ASN A 392 0.26 6.28 11.05
CA ASN A 392 -0.07 6.80 9.73
C ASN A 392 -0.23 5.65 8.74
N ALA A 393 -1.34 5.63 8.02
CA ALA A 393 -1.50 4.74 6.87
C ALA A 393 -0.51 5.14 5.77
N SER A 394 -0.03 4.15 5.03
CA SER A 394 0.91 4.36 3.92
C SER A 394 0.17 4.23 2.58
N LEU A 395 0.88 4.45 1.47
CA LEU A 395 0.39 4.14 0.12
C LEU A 395 0.64 2.66 -0.25
N GLY A 396 0.41 1.73 0.69
CA GLY A 396 0.47 0.28 0.46
C GLY A 396 1.68 -0.45 1.05
N CYS A 397 2.54 0.24 1.78
CA CYS A 397 3.68 -0.29 2.54
C CYS A 397 3.29 -0.73 3.96
N LEU A 398 4.24 -1.34 4.69
CA LEU A 398 4.06 -1.73 6.08
C LEU A 398 4.58 -0.60 6.98
N SER A 399 3.67 0.13 7.64
CA SER A 399 4.03 1.25 8.50
C SER A 399 4.30 0.79 9.93
N ALA A 400 5.46 1.15 10.46
CA ALA A 400 5.81 1.07 11.87
C ALA A 400 5.48 2.40 12.58
N LEU A 401 5.38 2.39 13.91
CA LEU A 401 5.14 3.60 14.68
C LEU A 401 6.38 4.50 14.67
N GLU A 402 6.16 5.81 14.53
CA GLU A 402 7.19 6.84 14.72
C GLU A 402 6.52 8.16 15.15
N ILE A 403 6.82 8.64 16.35
CA ILE A 403 6.17 9.81 16.97
C ILE A 403 7.22 10.84 17.35
N TYR A 404 6.95 12.10 17.02
CA TYR A 404 7.79 13.25 17.35
C TYR A 404 7.04 14.27 18.20
N ASP A 405 7.75 14.88 19.15
CA ASP A 405 7.26 16.03 19.90
C ASP A 405 7.18 17.30 19.02
N LYS A 406 6.57 18.36 19.55
CA LYS A 406 6.43 19.65 18.84
C LYS A 406 7.75 20.33 18.51
N ARG A 407 8.84 19.96 19.18
CA ARG A 407 10.19 20.45 18.93
C ARG A 407 10.92 19.58 17.91
N GLY A 408 10.28 18.55 17.35
CA GLY A 408 10.91 17.63 16.40
C GLY A 408 11.84 16.61 17.07
N ILE A 409 11.72 16.38 18.38
CA ILE A 409 12.43 15.32 19.08
C ILE A 409 11.62 14.03 18.97
N LEU A 410 12.27 12.95 18.53
CA LEU A 410 11.65 11.63 18.51
C LEU A 410 11.28 11.18 19.93
N ILE A 411 10.04 10.69 20.10
CA ILE A 411 9.49 10.19 21.37
C ILE A 411 9.46 8.66 21.35
N GLU A 412 8.95 8.09 20.26
CA GLU A 412 8.68 6.66 20.13
C GLU A 412 8.93 6.21 18.69
N ALA A 413 9.54 5.04 18.51
CA ALA A 413 9.79 4.45 17.21
C ALA A 413 9.96 2.93 17.25
N ASP A 414 9.33 2.25 16.30
CA ASP A 414 9.39 0.80 16.16
C ASP A 414 10.50 0.32 15.22
N MET A 415 10.88 1.15 14.23
CA MET A 415 11.89 0.80 13.23
C MET A 415 13.24 0.37 13.83
N PRO A 416 13.77 1.00 14.90
CA PRO A 416 14.98 0.50 15.59
C PRO A 416 14.88 -0.97 15.99
N LYS A 417 13.76 -1.38 16.58
CA LYS A 417 13.53 -2.76 17.04
C LYS A 417 13.46 -3.73 15.86
N ILE A 418 12.81 -3.33 14.77
CA ILE A 418 12.70 -4.13 13.54
C ILE A 418 14.07 -4.30 12.89
N LEU A 419 14.80 -3.19 12.67
CA LEU A 419 16.12 -3.20 12.02
C LEU A 419 17.14 -4.01 12.83
N ASP A 420 17.16 -3.87 14.15
CA ASP A 420 18.06 -4.63 15.02
C ASP A 420 17.79 -6.14 14.94
N ALA A 421 16.51 -6.54 15.02
CA ALA A 421 16.12 -7.94 14.92
C ALA A 421 16.49 -8.54 13.56
N LEU A 422 16.20 -7.83 12.47
CA LEU A 422 16.51 -8.28 11.11
C LEU A 422 18.01 -8.38 10.85
N ASN A 423 18.79 -7.37 11.27
CA ASN A 423 20.24 -7.42 11.18
C ASN A 423 20.83 -8.57 12.01
N THR A 424 20.30 -8.80 13.21
CA THR A 424 20.75 -9.89 14.08
C THR A 424 20.54 -11.24 13.42
N VAL A 425 19.32 -11.55 12.95
CA VAL A 425 19.05 -12.85 12.31
C VAL A 425 19.77 -13.00 10.98
N GLY A 426 19.95 -11.90 10.24
CA GLY A 426 20.64 -11.90 8.94
C GLY A 426 22.17 -11.82 9.03
N LYS A 427 22.76 -11.83 10.23
CA LYS A 427 24.22 -11.70 10.47
C LYS A 427 24.81 -10.41 9.90
N GLY A 428 24.16 -9.28 10.19
CA GLY A 428 24.59 -7.94 9.79
C GLY A 428 24.06 -7.49 8.42
N LYS A 429 23.07 -8.19 7.85
CA LYS A 429 22.37 -7.81 6.62
C LYS A 429 20.88 -8.03 6.80
N VAL A 430 20.07 -7.25 6.10
CA VAL A 430 18.65 -7.52 5.92
C VAL A 430 18.52 -8.42 4.69
N ASP A 431 18.25 -9.71 4.91
CA ASP A 431 18.14 -10.72 3.85
C ASP A 431 17.20 -11.85 4.32
N GLY A 432 16.20 -12.19 3.52
CA GLY A 432 15.21 -13.20 3.88
C GLY A 432 13.94 -13.14 3.08
N TYR A 433 12.88 -13.70 3.65
CA TYR A 433 11.52 -13.59 3.12
C TYR A 433 10.60 -12.96 4.15
N LEU A 434 9.61 -12.22 3.65
CA LEU A 434 8.48 -11.76 4.45
C LEU A 434 7.20 -12.38 3.90
N VAL A 435 6.32 -12.86 4.78
CA VAL A 435 5.02 -13.41 4.40
C VAL A 435 3.91 -12.63 5.09
N VAL A 436 3.05 -11.98 4.31
CA VAL A 436 1.82 -11.33 4.81
C VAL A 436 0.66 -12.31 4.67
N VAL A 437 -0.12 -12.51 5.74
CA VAL A 437 -1.27 -13.42 5.72
C VAL A 437 -2.40 -12.94 6.61
N ASP A 438 -3.63 -13.16 6.16
CA ASP A 438 -4.83 -12.83 6.91
C ASP A 438 -5.25 -14.01 7.78
N VAL A 439 -5.53 -13.72 9.05
CA VAL A 439 -6.06 -14.65 10.03
C VAL A 439 -7.46 -14.17 10.43
N PRO A 440 -8.52 -14.68 9.78
CA PRO A 440 -9.89 -14.29 10.07
C PRO A 440 -10.24 -14.52 11.54
N SER A 441 -11.06 -13.62 12.07
CA SER A 441 -11.65 -13.70 13.40
C SER A 441 -13.04 -13.06 13.35
N THR A 442 -13.89 -13.43 14.29
CA THR A 442 -15.17 -12.74 14.51
C THR A 442 -14.97 -11.36 15.18
N THR A 443 -13.78 -11.08 15.71
CA THR A 443 -13.44 -9.80 16.34
C THR A 443 -12.64 -8.88 15.42
N ASN A 444 -12.95 -7.59 15.45
CA ASN A 444 -12.17 -6.52 14.82
C ASN A 444 -11.10 -5.99 15.78
N THR A 445 -10.29 -6.88 16.35
CA THR A 445 -9.17 -6.53 17.24
C THR A 445 -7.86 -7.05 16.65
N PRO A 446 -6.72 -6.38 16.93
CA PRO A 446 -5.40 -6.90 16.57
C PRO A 446 -5.18 -8.35 17.02
N ILE A 447 -4.38 -9.09 16.27
CA ILE A 447 -3.99 -10.46 16.64
C ILE A 447 -3.07 -10.41 17.85
N THR A 448 -3.39 -11.18 18.89
CA THR A 448 -2.57 -11.26 20.11
C THR A 448 -1.48 -12.33 20.00
N LEU A 449 -0.38 -12.18 20.74
CA LEU A 449 0.66 -13.21 20.80
C LEU A 449 0.16 -14.54 21.39
N ALA A 450 -0.83 -14.49 22.29
CA ALA A 450 -1.45 -15.68 22.85
C ALA A 450 -2.23 -16.48 21.79
N GLU A 451 -2.84 -15.80 20.81
CA GLU A 451 -3.45 -16.48 19.66
C GLU A 451 -2.40 -17.14 18.78
N ILE A 452 -1.30 -16.44 18.48
CA ILE A 452 -0.21 -16.98 17.66
C ILE A 452 0.42 -18.21 18.33
N ALA A 453 0.64 -18.16 19.64
CA ALA A 453 1.31 -19.21 20.40
C ALA A 453 0.65 -20.60 20.22
N LYS A 454 -0.67 -20.64 19.98
CA LYS A 454 -1.43 -21.87 19.71
C LYS A 454 -0.95 -22.61 18.45
N TYR A 455 -0.34 -21.91 17.50
CA TYR A 455 0.17 -22.48 16.25
C TYR A 455 1.67 -22.80 16.28
N LEU A 456 2.36 -22.34 17.34
CA LEU A 456 3.81 -22.52 17.53
C LEU A 456 4.16 -23.75 18.38
N SER A 457 3.21 -24.23 19.18
CA SER A 457 3.37 -25.47 19.95
C SER A 457 3.38 -26.70 19.03
N PRO A 458 4.16 -27.75 19.36
CA PRO A 458 4.29 -28.97 18.56
C PRO A 458 2.95 -29.58 18.13
#